data_AF-A0ABD0QHQ8-F1
#
_entry.id   AF-A0ABD0QHQ8-F1
#
_cell.length_a   1.000
_cell.length_b   1.000
_cell.length_c   1.000
_cell.angle_alpha   90.00
_cell.angle_beta   90.00
_cell.angle_gamma   90.00
#
_symmetry.space_group_name_H-M   'P 1'
#
loop_
_entity.id
_entity.type
_entity.pdbx_description
1 polymer ?
#
loop_
_entity_poly.entity_id
_entity_poly.type
_entity_poly.pdbx_seq_one_letter_code
_entity_poly.pdbx_strand_id
1 'polypeptide(L)'
;MALEEWRHWLEGAILQFTIITDHKNLQYLREARRLNPRQARWALFFTRFNFKITYRPGSKNVTADGLSRQFSSESPSEPEPVISPNLIICPIIWNQDQDIQHATLQEPAPPECPEGKST
;
A
#
# COMPACT_ATOMS: atom_id res chain seq x y z
N MET A 1 -13.19 3.02 11.58
CA MET A 1 -13.29 1.79 10.76
C MET A 1 -14.72 1.24 10.82
N ALA A 2 -15.16 0.39 9.89
CA ALA A 2 -16.52 -0.17 9.92
C ALA A 2 -16.87 -0.81 11.28
N LEU A 3 -16.03 -1.70 11.83
CA LEU A 3 -16.32 -2.37 13.11
C LEU A 3 -16.43 -1.44 14.33
N GLU A 4 -15.84 -0.25 14.25
CA GLU A 4 -15.93 0.75 15.31
C GLU A 4 -17.28 1.47 15.28
N GLU A 5 -17.78 1.78 14.08
CA GLU A 5 -19.09 2.38 13.86
C GLU A 5 -20.21 1.44 14.35
N TRP A 6 -20.12 0.17 13.95
CA TRP A 6 -21.12 -0.85 14.28
C TRP A 6 -20.86 -1.53 15.65
N ARG A 7 -19.95 -0.98 16.45
CA ARG A 7 -19.51 -1.58 17.73
C ARG A 7 -20.67 -1.89 18.66
N HIS A 8 -21.64 -0.98 18.77
CA HIS A 8 -22.79 -1.11 19.67
C HIS A 8 -23.73 -2.29 19.34
N TRP A 9 -23.72 -2.78 18.09
CA TRP A 9 -24.49 -3.96 17.68
C TRP A 9 -23.65 -5.25 17.71
N LEU A 10 -22.35 -5.14 17.45
CA LEU A 10 -21.49 -6.29 17.17
C LEU A 10 -20.62 -6.71 18.36
N GLU A 11 -20.31 -5.78 19.28
CA GLU A 11 -19.51 -6.07 20.45
C GLU A 11 -20.30 -6.94 21.44
N GLY A 12 -19.71 -8.04 21.89
CA GLY A 12 -20.38 -8.97 22.81
C GLY A 12 -21.50 -9.80 22.16
N ALA A 13 -21.71 -9.68 20.84
CA ALA A 13 -22.67 -10.51 20.12
C ALA A 13 -22.30 -12.00 20.25
N ILE A 14 -23.26 -12.81 20.71
CA ILE A 14 -23.08 -14.26 20.86
C ILE A 14 -23.01 -14.93 19.48
N LEU A 15 -23.85 -14.48 18.56
CA LEU A 15 -23.89 -15.02 17.20
C LEU A 15 -22.68 -14.55 16.38
N GLN A 16 -22.01 -15.50 15.72
CA GLN A 16 -20.90 -15.18 14.83
C GLN A 16 -21.41 -14.51 13.55
N PHE A 17 -20.85 -13.34 13.21
CA PHE A 17 -21.15 -12.65 11.96
C PHE A 17 -20.02 -12.81 10.93
N THR A 18 -20.33 -12.60 9.65
CA THR A 18 -19.36 -12.75 8.56
C THR A 18 -18.95 -11.40 8.00
N ILE A 19 -17.65 -11.14 7.94
CA ILE A 19 -17.04 -9.98 7.28
C ILE A 19 -16.60 -10.41 5.90
N ILE A 20 -17.17 -9.79 4.87
CA ILE A 20 -16.77 -10.01 3.48
C ILE A 20 -15.80 -8.89 3.08
N THR A 21 -14.63 -9.25 2.61
CA THR A 21 -13.59 -8.30 2.19
C THR A 21 -12.93 -8.74 0.88
N ASP A 22 -12.53 -7.78 0.07
CA ASP A 22 -11.68 -7.96 -1.11
C ASP A 22 -10.19 -7.97 -0.78
N HIS A 23 -9.82 -7.89 0.49
CA HIS A 23 -8.43 -7.92 0.92
C HIS A 23 -8.05 -9.30 1.47
N LYS A 24 -7.46 -10.13 0.61
CA LYS A 24 -7.11 -11.53 0.93
C LYS A 24 -6.22 -11.68 2.17
N ASN A 25 -5.31 -10.74 2.43
CA ASN A 25 -4.40 -10.83 3.58
C ASN A 25 -5.13 -10.71 4.92
N LEU A 26 -6.32 -10.08 4.96
CA LEU A 26 -7.12 -10.00 6.20
C LEU A 26 -7.67 -11.37 6.63
N GLN A 27 -7.74 -12.35 5.74
CA GLN A 27 -8.18 -13.69 6.10
C GLN A 27 -7.27 -14.33 7.17
N TYR A 28 -5.97 -14.02 7.12
CA TYR A 28 -4.97 -14.58 8.03
C TYR A 28 -4.73 -13.72 9.28
N LEU A 29 -5.56 -12.71 9.52
CA LEU A 29 -5.36 -11.76 10.61
C LEU A 29 -5.32 -12.44 11.99
N ARG A 30 -6.08 -13.53 12.17
CA ARG A 30 -6.08 -14.34 13.41
C ARG A 30 -4.94 -15.35 13.49
N GLU A 31 -4.41 -15.78 12.36
CA GLU A 31 -3.37 -16.83 12.27
C GLU A 31 -1.95 -16.25 12.23
N ALA A 32 -1.83 -14.93 12.10
CA ALA A 32 -0.55 -14.25 11.98
C ALA A 32 0.32 -14.44 13.24
N ARG A 33 1.42 -15.18 13.07
CA ARG A 33 2.36 -15.56 14.15
C ARG A 33 3.26 -14.40 14.63
N ARG A 34 3.44 -13.37 13.79
CA ARG A 34 4.25 -12.19 14.07
C ARG A 34 3.49 -10.95 13.62
N LEU A 35 3.02 -10.17 14.59
CA LEU A 35 2.30 -8.92 14.36
C LEU A 35 3.22 -7.73 14.65
N ASN A 36 3.24 -6.75 13.75
CA ASN A 36 3.80 -5.43 14.06
C ASN A 36 2.97 -4.78 15.21
N PRO A 37 3.56 -3.95 16.09
CA PRO A 37 2.82 -3.21 17.13
C PRO A 37 1.47 -2.61 16.69
N ARG A 38 1.39 -2.04 15.47
CA ARG A 38 0.12 -1.51 14.93
C ARG A 38 -0.92 -2.62 14.72
N GLN A 39 -0.49 -3.74 14.14
CA GLN A 39 -1.37 -4.89 13.90
C GLN A 39 -1.77 -5.57 15.22
N ALA A 40 -0.87 -5.63 16.21
CA ALA A 40 -1.19 -6.16 17.54
C ALA A 40 -2.27 -5.32 18.24
N ARG A 41 -2.18 -3.99 18.16
CA ARG A 41 -3.24 -3.09 18.66
C ARG A 41 -4.59 -3.37 18.01
N TRP A 42 -4.59 -3.54 16.68
CA TRP A 42 -5.81 -3.90 15.95
C TRP A 42 -6.31 -5.30 16.30
N ALA A 43 -5.42 -6.29 16.44
CA ALA A 43 -5.78 -7.64 16.85
C ALA A 43 -6.48 -7.65 18.21
N LEU A 44 -5.96 -6.90 19.20
CA LEU A 44 -6.60 -6.70 20.50
C LEU A 44 -7.97 -6.02 20.41
N PHE A 45 -8.15 -5.09 19.47
CA PHE A 45 -9.48 -4.51 19.23
C PHE A 45 -10.45 -5.57 18.67
N PHE A 46 -9.98 -6.43 17.76
CA PHE A 46 -10.81 -7.45 17.12
C PHE A 46 -11.19 -8.62 18.02
N THR A 47 -10.48 -8.88 19.13
CA THR A 47 -10.86 -9.96 20.07
C THR A 47 -12.21 -9.73 20.74
N ARG A 48 -12.69 -8.49 20.77
CA ARG A 48 -13.99 -8.08 21.36
C ARG A 48 -15.20 -8.54 20.54
N PHE A 49 -14.96 -9.01 19.32
CA PHE A 49 -16.00 -9.34 18.34
C PHE A 49 -15.96 -10.82 17.96
N ASN A 50 -17.14 -11.43 17.79
CA ASN A 50 -17.27 -12.78 17.28
C ASN A 50 -17.55 -12.76 15.76
N PHE A 51 -16.50 -12.85 14.94
CA PHE A 51 -16.65 -12.85 13.48
C PHE A 51 -15.83 -13.91 12.75
N LYS A 52 -16.17 -14.11 11.48
CA LYS A 52 -15.40 -14.85 10.47
C LYS A 52 -15.13 -13.93 9.28
N ILE A 53 -13.89 -13.93 8.77
CA ILE A 53 -13.53 -13.18 7.57
C ILE A 53 -13.60 -14.12 6.37
N THR A 54 -14.29 -13.69 5.31
CA THR A 54 -14.39 -14.40 4.03
C THR A 54 -13.93 -13.48 2.90
N TYR A 55 -13.01 -13.96 2.08
CA TYR A 55 -12.55 -13.22 0.90
C TYR A 55 -13.57 -13.28 -0.24
N ARG A 56 -13.84 -12.14 -0.87
CA ARG A 56 -14.63 -12.01 -2.11
C ARG A 56 -13.87 -11.11 -3.08
N PRO A 57 -13.60 -11.53 -4.33
CA PRO A 57 -12.91 -10.70 -5.30
C PRO A 57 -13.57 -9.32 -5.47
N GLY A 58 -12.76 -8.27 -5.63
CA GLY A 58 -13.23 -6.89 -5.76
C GLY A 58 -14.24 -6.70 -6.90
N SER A 59 -14.09 -7.44 -8.00
CA SER A 59 -15.06 -7.46 -9.12
C SER A 59 -16.48 -7.88 -8.72
N LYS A 60 -16.61 -8.66 -7.65
CA LYS A 60 -17.91 -9.04 -7.08
C LYS A 60 -18.32 -8.13 -5.92
N ASN A 61 -17.43 -7.29 -5.40
CA ASN A 61 -17.66 -6.41 -4.24
C ASN A 61 -18.11 -4.99 -4.65
N VAL A 62 -18.78 -4.87 -5.80
CA VAL A 62 -19.12 -3.60 -6.45
C VAL A 62 -19.93 -2.66 -5.55
N THR A 63 -20.85 -3.19 -4.73
CA THR A 63 -21.65 -2.35 -3.83
C THR A 63 -20.80 -1.68 -2.75
N ALA A 64 -19.91 -2.43 -2.11
CA ALA A 64 -19.04 -1.87 -1.07
C ALA A 64 -17.98 -0.92 -1.66
N ASP A 65 -17.44 -1.26 -2.84
CA ASP A 65 -16.52 -0.40 -3.58
C ASP A 65 -17.20 0.89 -4.06
N GLY A 66 -18.45 0.82 -4.50
CA GLY A 66 -19.24 2.00 -4.86
C GLY A 66 -19.45 2.93 -3.67
N LEU A 67 -19.86 2.38 -2.52
CA LEU A 67 -20.05 3.17 -1.29
C LEU A 67 -18.75 3.78 -0.77
N SER A 68 -17.62 3.08 -0.86
CA SER A 68 -16.33 3.63 -0.42
C SER A 68 -15.83 4.76 -1.33
N ARG A 69 -16.12 4.70 -2.64
CA ARG A 69 -15.72 5.73 -3.62
C ARG A 69 -16.63 6.95 -3.63
N GLN A 70 -17.90 6.83 -3.25
CA GLN A 70 -18.84 7.96 -3.25
C GLN A 70 -18.41 9.13 -2.34
N PHE A 71 -17.69 8.85 -1.26
CA PHE A 71 -17.18 9.87 -0.35
C PHE A 71 -15.73 10.29 -0.64
N SER A 72 -15.13 9.76 -1.71
CA SER A 72 -13.77 10.05 -2.15
C SER A 72 -13.75 11.11 -3.26
N SER A 73 -14.69 12.04 -3.27
CA SER A 73 -14.71 13.13 -4.24
C SER A 73 -13.55 14.11 -3.99
N GLU A 74 -12.34 13.73 -4.41
CA GLU A 74 -11.46 14.69 -5.06
C GLU A 74 -12.19 15.10 -6.33
N SER A 75 -12.76 16.30 -6.35
CA SER A 75 -12.96 16.99 -7.62
C SER A 75 -11.66 16.86 -8.41
N PRO A 76 -11.69 16.63 -9.74
CA PRO A 76 -10.48 16.75 -10.53
C PRO A 76 -10.05 18.22 -10.46
N SER A 77 -9.30 18.58 -9.42
CA SER A 77 -8.46 19.76 -9.44
C SER A 77 -7.45 19.46 -10.54
N GLU A 78 -7.43 20.31 -11.55
CA GLU A 78 -6.30 20.40 -12.49
C GLU A 78 -5.01 20.14 -11.71
N PRO A 79 -4.13 19.24 -12.19
CA PRO A 79 -2.96 18.84 -11.41
C PRO A 79 -2.12 20.09 -11.15
N GLU A 80 -2.19 20.63 -9.94
CA GLU A 80 -1.28 21.67 -9.52
C GLU A 80 0.12 21.06 -9.62
N PRO A 81 1.05 21.68 -10.36
CA PRO A 81 2.39 21.16 -10.47
C PRO A 81 2.96 21.02 -9.05
N VAL A 82 3.35 19.78 -8.69
CA VAL A 82 3.95 19.42 -7.39
C VAL A 82 5.17 20.29 -7.08
N ILE A 83 5.80 20.80 -8.13
CA ILE A 83 6.91 21.74 -8.08
C ILE A 83 6.36 23.15 -8.32
N SER A 84 6.56 24.05 -7.36
CA SER A 84 6.26 25.47 -7.55
C SER A 84 6.99 26.00 -8.80
N PRO A 85 6.34 26.79 -9.66
CA PRO A 85 6.98 27.36 -10.86
C PRO A 85 8.17 28.27 -10.51
N ASN A 86 8.28 28.72 -9.26
CA ASN A 86 9.39 29.55 -8.77
C ASN A 86 10.52 28.73 -8.12
N LEU A 87 10.45 27.39 -8.14
CA LEU A 87 11.49 26.54 -7.57
C LEU A 87 12.69 26.48 -8.54
N ILE A 88 13.72 27.27 -8.27
CA ILE A 88 15.01 27.16 -8.95
C ILE A 88 15.75 25.96 -8.35
N ILE A 89 15.84 24.87 -9.12
CA ILE A 89 16.67 23.71 -8.77
C ILE A 89 18.11 24.04 -9.16
N CYS A 90 18.98 24.25 -8.18
CA CYS A 90 20.41 24.32 -8.44
C CYS A 90 20.90 22.94 -8.93
N PRO A 91 21.73 22.87 -9.97
CA PRO A 91 22.33 21.60 -10.39
C PRO A 91 23.15 21.06 -9.22
N ILE A 92 22.80 19.86 -8.77
CA ILE A 92 23.61 19.09 -7.84
C ILE A 92 24.84 18.64 -8.62
N ILE A 93 25.97 19.30 -8.37
CA ILE A 93 27.26 18.86 -8.89
C ILE A 93 27.72 17.74 -7.95
N TRP A 94 27.65 16.50 -8.42
CA TRP A 94 28.22 15.38 -7.70
C TRP A 94 29.73 15.47 -7.82
N ASN A 95 30.42 15.73 -6.70
CA ASN A 95 31.89 15.79 -6.65
C ASN A 95 32.59 14.45 -7.03
N GLN A 96 31.81 13.45 -7.45
CA GLN A 96 32.20 12.07 -7.66
C GLN A 96 32.20 11.66 -9.15
N ASP A 97 32.03 12.61 -10.06
CA ASP A 97 32.08 12.34 -11.51
C ASP A 97 33.46 11.83 -11.95
N GLN A 98 34.54 12.27 -11.27
CA GLN A 98 35.89 11.78 -11.52
C GLN A 98 36.03 10.30 -11.14
N ASP A 99 35.51 9.89 -9.98
CA ASP A 99 35.58 8.51 -9.50
C ASP A 99 34.77 7.56 -10.40
N ILE A 100 33.60 8.00 -10.89
CA ILE A 100 32.76 7.22 -11.82
C ILE A 100 33.50 6.98 -13.15
N GLN A 101 34.16 8.01 -13.69
CA GLN A 101 34.95 7.88 -14.92
C GLN A 101 36.16 6.97 -14.71
N HIS A 102 36.86 7.08 -13.58
CA HIS A 102 38.00 6.22 -13.25
C HIS A 102 37.59 4.75 -13.07
N ALA A 103 36.49 4.47 -12.38
CA ALA A 103 35.96 3.11 -12.21
C ALA A 103 35.55 2.47 -13.55
N THR A 104 34.94 3.26 -14.44
CA THR A 104 34.51 2.80 -15.78
C THR A 104 35.72 2.45 -16.68
N LEU A 105 36.87 3.09 -16.47
CA LEU A 105 38.11 2.80 -17.20
C LEU A 105 38.88 1.59 -16.63
N GLN A 106 38.71 1.27 -15.34
CA GLN A 106 39.43 0.20 -14.66
C GLN A 106 38.73 -1.16 -14.73
N GLU A 107 37.41 -1.19 -14.87
CA GLU A 107 36.65 -2.43 -15.07
C GLU A 107 36.09 -2.51 -16.50
N PRO A 108 36.77 -3.19 -17.44
CA PRO A 108 36.17 -3.46 -18.74
C PRO A 108 34.96 -4.38 -18.58
N ALA A 109 33.91 -4.13 -19.36
CA ALA A 109 32.71 -4.95 -19.37
C ALA A 109 33.07 -6.43 -19.60
N PRO A 110 32.44 -7.38 -18.87
CA PRO A 110 32.70 -8.79 -19.07
C PRO A 110 32.46 -9.19 -20.54
N PRO A 111 33.28 -10.12 -21.09
CA PRO A 111 33.38 -10.38 -22.54
C PRO A 111 32.11 -10.98 -23.18
N GLU A 112 31.03 -11.18 -22.42
CA GLU A 112 29.76 -11.76 -22.89
C GLU A 112 28.69 -10.71 -23.22
N CYS A 113 29.05 -9.43 -23.37
CA CYS A 113 28.08 -8.41 -23.80
C CYS A 113 28.01 -8.35 -25.34
N PRO A 114 26.91 -8.80 -25.98
CA PRO A 114 26.80 -8.77 -27.44
C PRO A 114 26.67 -7.32 -27.93
N GLU A 115 27.48 -6.96 -28.94
CA GLU A 115 27.44 -5.65 -29.59
C GLU A 115 26.06 -5.37 -30.21
N GLY A 116 25.47 -4.20 -29.92
CA GLY A 116 24.35 -3.67 -30.69
C GLY A 116 23.02 -3.45 -29.96
N LYS A 117 23.00 -3.19 -28.66
CA LYS A 117 21.80 -2.63 -28.00
C LYS A 117 22.12 -1.36 -27.21
N SER A 118 22.29 -0.26 -27.94
CA SER A 118 22.09 1.09 -27.41
C SER A 118 20.62 1.48 -27.59
N THR A 119 19.88 1.54 -26.49
CA THR A 119 18.72 2.45 -26.36
C THR A 119 19.20 3.83 -25.96
#